data_AF-A0A5K1CDU0-F1
#
_entry.id   AF-A0A5K1CDU0-F1
#
_cell.length_a   1.000
_cell.length_b   1.000
_cell.length_c   1.000
_cell.angle_alpha   90.00
_cell.angle_beta   90.00
_cell.angle_gamma   90.00
#
_symmetry.space_group_name_H-M   'P 1'
#
loop_
_entity.id
_entity.type
_entity.pdbx_description
1 polymer ?
#
loop_
_entity_poly.entity_id
_entity_poly.type
_entity_poly.pdbx_seq_one_letter_code
_entity_poly.pdbx_strand_id
1 'polypeptide(L)' 'MVVDGRSGDGKTVCVTGAGGFIASWLVKLLLERGYNVRGTVRNP' A
#
# COMPACT_ATOMS: atom_id res chain seq x y z
N MET A 1 25.14 -8.12 10.83
CA MET A 1 23.94 -7.25 10.84
C MET A 1 22.96 -7.83 9.86
N VAL A 2 21.93 -8.51 10.35
CA VAL A 2 20.81 -8.97 9.52
C VAL A 2 20.09 -7.74 8.97
N VAL A 3 20.15 -7.54 7.65
CA VAL A 3 19.21 -6.64 6.99
C VAL A 3 17.89 -7.41 6.89
N ASP A 4 17.00 -7.25 7.88
CA ASP A 4 15.65 -7.81 7.82
C ASP A 4 14.87 -7.03 6.73
N GLY A 5 14.99 -7.50 5.50
CA GLY A 5 14.54 -6.81 4.29
C GLY A 5 13.03 -6.89 4.08
N ARG A 6 12.21 -6.36 5.00
CA ARG A 6 10.84 -5.98 4.63
C ARG A 6 10.94 -4.78 3.70
N SER A 7 10.89 -5.05 2.39
CA SER A 7 11.14 -4.07 1.32
C SER A 7 10.29 -2.80 1.38
N GLY A 8 9.22 -2.78 2.19
CA GLY A 8 8.29 -1.66 2.32
C GLY A 8 8.40 -0.83 3.59
N ASP A 9 9.19 -1.23 4.60
CA ASP A 9 9.21 -0.53 5.88
C ASP A 9 9.62 0.95 5.68
N GLY A 10 8.72 1.86 6.08
CA GLY A 10 8.89 3.31 5.91
C GLY A 10 8.69 3.86 4.50
N LYS A 11 8.42 3.03 3.48
CA LYS A 11 8.18 3.51 2.11
C LYS A 11 6.72 3.88 1.91
N THR A 12 6.48 5.05 1.34
CA THR A 12 5.13 5.53 1.02
C THR A 12 4.80 5.31 -0.44
N VAL A 13 3.63 4.72 -0.73
CA VAL A 13 3.13 4.47 -2.09
C VAL A 13 1.77 5.11 -2.30
N CYS A 14 1.52 5.61 -3.51
CA CYS A 14 0.24 6.20 -3.90
C CYS A 14 -0.55 5.17 -4.73
N VAL A 15 -1.81 4.93 -4.36
CA VAL A 15 -2.72 4.02 -5.06
C VAL A 15 -3.90 4.82 -5.60
N THR A 16 -4.05 4.87 -6.92
CA THR A 16 -5.20 5.50 -7.58
C THR A 16 -6.37 4.51 -7.70
N GLY A 17 -7.58 4.96 -7.37
CA GLY A 17 -8.75 4.09 -7.38
C GLY A 17 -8.77 3.11 -6.21
N ALA A 18 -8.23 3.48 -5.05
CA ALA A 18 -8.05 2.61 -3.87
C ALA A 18 -9.35 1.96 -3.34
N GLY A 19 -10.51 2.51 -3.69
CA GLY A 19 -11.84 1.96 -3.37
C GLY A 19 -12.35 0.89 -4.34
N GLY A 20 -11.60 0.56 -5.39
CA GLY A 20 -11.96 -0.52 -6.32
C GLY A 20 -11.75 -1.92 -5.73
N PHE A 21 -12.44 -2.92 -6.27
CA PHE A 21 -12.35 -4.31 -5.81
C PHE A 21 -10.91 -4.83 -5.76
N ILE A 22 -10.16 -4.68 -6.86
CA ILE A 22 -8.76 -5.13 -6.95
C ILE A 22 -7.82 -4.22 -6.16
N ALA A 23 -8.05 -2.91 -6.23
CA ALA A 23 -7.20 -1.92 -5.57
C ALA A 23 -7.23 -2.06 -4.04
N SER A 24 -8.38 -2.39 -3.45
CA SER A 24 -8.51 -2.62 -2.01
C SER A 24 -7.65 -3.81 -1.52
N TRP A 25 -7.55 -4.87 -2.31
CA TRP A 25 -6.68 -6.02 -2.03
C TRP A 25 -5.19 -5.67 -2.16
N LEU A 26 -4.85 -4.86 -3.16
CA LEU A 26 -3.49 -4.35 -3.31
C LEU A 26 -3.07 -3.47 -2.12
N VAL A 27 -3.96 -2.59 -1.65
CA VAL A 27 -3.72 -1.75 -0.46
C VAL A 27 -3.47 -2.63 0.77
N LYS A 28 -4.30 -3.66 0.98
CA LYS A 28 -4.11 -4.62 2.08
C LYS A 28 -2.74 -5.30 2.01
N LEU A 29 -2.36 -5.82 0.85
CA LEU A 29 -1.08 -6.51 0.66
C LEU A 29 0.13 -5.58 0.87
N LEU A 30 0.01 -4.31 0.48
CA LEU A 30 1.07 -3.32 0.68
C LEU A 30 1.21 -2.97 2.17
N LEU A 31 0.11 -2.80 2.88
CA LEU A 31 0.12 -2.56 4.33
C LEU A 31 0.74 -3.75 5.10
N GLU A 32 0.37 -4.99 4.75
CA GLU A 32 0.96 -6.21 5.36
C GLU A 32 2.47 -6.31 5.13
N ARG A 33 2.99 -5.69 4.06
CA ARG A 33 4.42 -5.61 3.76
C ARG A 33 5.15 -4.42 4.39
N GLY A 34 4.45 -3.64 5.22
CA GLY A 34 5.01 -2.51 5.96
C GLY A 34 5.05 -1.19 5.17
N TYR A 35 4.41 -1.12 4.00
CA TYR A 35 4.32 0.12 3.25
C TYR A 35 3.28 1.06 3.87
N ASN A 36 3.56 2.36 3.82
CA ASN A 36 2.56 3.40 4.03
C ASN A 36 1.80 3.63 2.73
N VAL A 37 0.47 3.52 2.76
CA VAL A 37 -0.36 3.62 1.54
C VAL A 37 -1.21 4.88 1.57
N ARG A 38 -1.14 5.69 0.51
CA ARG A 38 -2.05 6.81 0.24
C ARG A 38 -2.98 6.46 -0.90
N GLY A 39 -4.24 6.19 -0.57
CA GLY A 39 -5.27 5.91 -1.55
C GLY A 39 -5.96 7.18 -2.03
N THR A 40 -6.14 7.31 -3.35
CA THR A 40 -7.10 8.28 -3.92
C THR A 40 -8.31 7.52 -4.45
N VAL A 41 -9.49 8.04 -4.17
CA VAL A 41 -10.77 7.53 -4.67
C VAL A 41 -11.44 8.63 -5.49
N ARG A 42 -12.26 8.24 -6.46
CA ARG A 42 -13.11 9.23 -7.13
C ARG A 42 -14.14 9.71 -6.12
N ASN A 43 -14.33 11.02 -6.01
CA ASN A 43 -15.53 11.54 -5.38
C ASN A 43 -16.74 10.97 -6.15
N PRO A 44 -17.80 10.50 -5.48
CA PRO A 44 -19.01 10.08 -6.18
C PRO A 44 -19.52 11.17 -7.12
#